data_AF-A0A7K2S9M2-F1
#
_entry.id   AF-A0A7K2S9M2-F1
#
_cell.length_a   1.000
_cell.length_b   1.000
_cell.length_c   1.000
_cell.angle_alpha   90.00
_cell.angle_beta   90.00
_cell.angle_gamma   90.00
#
_symmetry.space_group_name_H-M   'P 1'
#
loop_
_entity.id
_entity.type
_entity.pdbx_description
1 polymer ?
#
loop_
_entity_poly.entity_id
_entity_poly.type
_entity_poly.pdbx_seq_one_letter_code
_entity_poly.pdbx_strand_id
1 'polypeptide(L)'
;MADQTNTQRLYSWGRSRFEKQPTPVAWAGSVLRAANRNLGDFPEVDNALLLAETEERWPQAREVFDRLRRRSLDQNAPLNEEQALLFTLAELVAKVAHNAAGMRPPFDHDSGWRIWPVAHRLISITDNPELQCELTTALGEGPEDS
;
A
#
# COMPACT_ATOMS: atom_id res chain seq x y z
N MET A 1 -2.29 -22.00 15.44
CA MET A 1 -3.43 -21.25 16.02
C MET A 1 -3.07 -19.79 16.34
N ALA A 2 -1.94 -19.48 17.01
CA ALA A 2 -1.56 -18.09 17.32
C ALA A 2 -1.38 -17.17 16.08
N ASP A 3 -0.87 -17.71 14.97
CA ASP A 3 -0.56 -16.96 13.75
C ASP A 3 -1.81 -16.50 12.96
N GLN A 4 -2.87 -17.33 12.97
CA GLN A 4 -4.17 -16.99 12.38
C GLN A 4 -4.87 -15.87 13.17
N THR A 5 -4.80 -15.91 14.50
CA THR A 5 -5.39 -14.87 15.35
C THR A 5 -4.71 -13.52 15.15
N ASN A 6 -3.39 -13.53 14.96
CA ASN A 6 -2.63 -12.31 14.69
C ASN A 6 -2.98 -11.74 13.31
N THR A 7 -2.94 -12.56 12.26
CA THR A 7 -3.28 -12.13 10.90
C THR A 7 -4.70 -11.55 10.81
N GLN A 8 -5.67 -12.19 11.46
CA GLN A 8 -7.06 -11.71 11.51
C GLN A 8 -7.18 -10.38 12.28
N ARG A 9 -6.38 -10.20 13.34
CA ARG A 9 -6.32 -8.94 14.10
C ARG A 9 -5.75 -7.80 13.25
N LEU A 10 -4.62 -8.01 12.58
CA LEU A 10 -4.00 -7.00 11.70
C LEU A 10 -4.94 -6.61 10.55
N TYR A 11 -5.64 -7.59 9.97
CA TYR A 11 -6.62 -7.34 8.91
C TYR A 11 -7.84 -6.54 9.41
N SER A 12 -8.36 -6.89 10.59
CA SER A 12 -9.47 -6.14 11.23
C SER A 12 -9.07 -4.70 11.57
N TRP A 13 -7.81 -4.51 12.00
CA TRP A 13 -7.27 -3.18 12.25
C TRP A 13 -7.12 -2.37 10.97
N GLY A 14 -6.55 -2.97 9.92
CA GLY A 14 -6.42 -2.36 8.61
C GLY A 14 -7.76 -1.90 8.03
N ARG A 15 -8.81 -2.72 8.19
CA ARG A 15 -10.18 -2.33 7.87
C ARG A 15 -10.62 -1.08 8.64
N SER A 16 -10.52 -1.10 9.98
CA SER A 16 -10.94 0.02 10.83
C SER A 16 -10.20 1.31 10.47
N ARG A 17 -8.90 1.21 10.16
CA ARG A 17 -8.09 2.38 9.77
C ARG A 17 -8.49 2.94 8.43
N PHE A 18 -8.66 2.08 7.43
CA PHE A 18 -9.05 2.51 6.10
C PHE A 18 -10.46 3.13 6.08
N GLU A 19 -11.44 2.49 6.72
CA GLU A 19 -12.84 2.97 6.73
C GLU A 19 -13.02 4.31 7.46
N LYS A 20 -12.09 4.69 8.35
CA LYS A 20 -12.09 5.98 9.04
C LYS A 20 -11.43 7.11 8.24
N GLN A 21 -10.76 6.82 7.12
CA GLN A 21 -10.06 7.86 6.36
C GLN A 21 -11.05 8.73 5.59
N PRO A 22 -11.05 10.06 5.80
CA PRO A 22 -11.88 10.97 4.99
C PRO A 22 -11.37 11.06 3.54
N THR A 23 -10.07 10.86 3.34
CA THR A 23 -9.39 10.90 2.04
C THR A 23 -8.58 9.61 1.82
N PRO A 24 -9.24 8.47 1.52
CA PRO A 24 -8.61 7.15 1.55
C PRO A 24 -7.47 6.98 0.54
N VAL A 25 -7.60 7.56 -0.66
CA VAL A 25 -6.54 7.50 -1.69
C VAL A 25 -5.31 8.31 -1.26
N ALA A 26 -5.52 9.52 -0.73
CA ALA A 26 -4.42 10.37 -0.24
C ALA A 26 -3.68 9.72 0.95
N TRP A 27 -4.43 9.12 1.88
CA TRP A 27 -3.85 8.35 3.00
C TRP A 27 -3.04 7.14 2.50
N ALA A 28 -3.58 6.37 1.56
CA ALA A 28 -2.85 5.26 0.95
C ALA A 28 -1.54 5.73 0.29
N GLY A 29 -1.60 6.88 -0.41
CA GLY A 29 -0.45 7.54 -0.98
C GLY A 29 0.59 8.00 0.04
N SER A 30 0.19 8.48 1.22
CA SER A 30 1.16 8.86 2.26
C SER A 30 1.91 7.65 2.81
N VAL A 31 1.24 6.50 2.97
CA VAL A 31 1.90 5.24 3.36
C VAL A 31 2.87 4.78 2.27
N LEU A 32 2.46 4.82 1.00
CA LEU A 32 3.35 4.49 -0.11
C LEU A 32 4.57 5.42 -0.19
N ARG A 33 4.36 6.73 0.02
CA ARG A 33 5.43 7.74 -0.03
C ARG A 33 6.48 7.50 1.05
N ALA A 34 6.05 7.15 2.26
CA ALA A 34 6.94 6.75 3.35
C ALA A 34 7.77 5.51 2.98
N ALA A 35 7.18 4.51 2.33
CA ALA A 35 7.90 3.34 1.86
C ALA A 35 8.92 3.68 0.75
N ASN A 36 8.51 4.46 -0.26
CA ASN A 36 9.30 4.69 -1.48
C ASN A 36 10.61 5.44 -1.22
N ARG A 37 10.60 6.41 -0.27
CA ARG A 37 11.78 7.25 0.05
C ARG A 37 13.04 6.45 0.36
N ASN A 38 12.89 5.25 0.92
CA ASN A 38 14.00 4.46 1.46
C ASN A 38 14.29 3.17 0.67
N LEU A 39 13.43 2.78 -0.27
CA LEU A 39 13.47 1.44 -0.89
C LEU A 39 13.84 1.43 -2.38
N GLY A 40 14.04 2.61 -2.97
CA GLY A 40 14.54 2.77 -4.33
C GLY A 40 13.66 3.65 -5.20
N ASP A 41 14.18 3.96 -6.39
CA ASP A 41 13.50 4.76 -7.40
C ASP A 41 12.91 3.84 -8.47
N PHE A 42 11.58 3.72 -8.47
CA PHE A 42 10.83 2.88 -9.40
C PHE A 42 9.77 3.73 -10.11
N PRO A 43 9.89 3.94 -11.44
CA PRO A 43 8.92 4.71 -12.19
C PRO A 43 7.48 4.18 -12.06
N GLU A 44 7.29 2.88 -11.92
CA GLU A 44 5.98 2.27 -11.70
C GLU A 44 5.37 2.67 -10.36
N VAL A 45 6.19 2.78 -9.31
CA VAL A 45 5.76 3.22 -7.97
C VAL A 45 5.46 4.73 -7.98
N ASP A 46 6.26 5.53 -8.69
CA ASP A 46 5.99 6.96 -8.86
C ASP A 46 4.65 7.22 -9.55
N ASN A 47 4.30 6.41 -10.54
CA ASN A 47 2.99 6.51 -11.19
C ASN A 47 1.84 6.26 -10.19
N ALA A 48 2.02 5.35 -9.22
CA ALA A 48 1.03 5.13 -8.17
C ALA A 48 0.98 6.29 -7.16
N LEU A 49 2.12 6.92 -6.85
CA LEU A 49 2.15 8.15 -6.05
C LEU A 49 1.39 9.29 -6.73
N LEU A 50 1.55 9.45 -8.05
CA LEU A 50 0.80 10.46 -8.83
C LEU A 50 -0.71 10.23 -8.79
N LEU A 51 -1.19 8.98 -8.75
CA LEU A 51 -2.62 8.70 -8.55
C LEU A 51 -3.12 9.24 -7.21
N ALA A 52 -2.31 9.18 -6.16
CA ALA A 52 -2.69 9.65 -4.85
C ALA A 52 -2.62 11.17 -4.67
N GLU A 53 -1.99 11.88 -5.60
CA GLU A 53 -1.86 13.33 -5.58
C GLU A 53 -2.96 14.06 -6.35
N THR A 54 -3.61 13.40 -7.30
CA THR A 54 -4.48 14.07 -8.28
C THR A 54 -5.63 13.15 -8.70
N GLU A 55 -6.87 13.51 -8.33
CA GLU A 55 -8.06 12.68 -8.61
C GLU A 55 -8.33 12.52 -10.11
N GLU A 56 -7.95 13.51 -10.92
CA GLU A 56 -8.06 13.49 -12.38
C GLU A 56 -7.27 12.34 -13.03
N ARG A 57 -6.31 11.75 -12.31
CA ARG A 57 -5.52 10.61 -12.77
C ARG A 57 -6.16 9.26 -12.45
N TRP A 58 -7.15 9.20 -11.57
CA TRP A 58 -7.76 7.93 -11.17
C TRP A 58 -8.35 7.08 -12.32
N PRO A 59 -8.85 7.64 -13.43
CA PRO A 59 -9.24 6.84 -14.61
C PRO A 59 -8.10 6.01 -15.20
N GLN A 60 -6.83 6.37 -14.93
CA GLN A 60 -5.63 5.66 -15.39
C GLN A 60 -5.19 4.58 -14.40
N ALA A 61 -5.83 4.46 -13.24
CA ALA A 61 -5.36 3.62 -12.15
C ALA A 61 -5.27 2.14 -12.51
N ARG A 62 -6.16 1.64 -13.39
CA ARG A 62 -6.06 0.28 -13.90
C ARG A 62 -4.77 0.04 -14.71
N GLU A 63 -4.42 0.99 -15.57
CA GLU A 63 -3.20 0.89 -16.37
C GLU A 63 -1.95 0.93 -15.49
N VAL A 64 -1.94 1.80 -14.48
CA VAL A 64 -0.86 1.86 -13.49
C VAL A 64 -0.73 0.53 -12.73
N PHE A 65 -1.85 -0.05 -12.28
CA PHE A 65 -1.85 -1.37 -11.65
C PHE A 65 -1.26 -2.45 -12.57
N ASP A 66 -1.66 -2.49 -13.84
CA ASP A 66 -1.18 -3.51 -14.78
C ASP A 66 0.35 -3.36 -15.04
N ARG A 67 0.88 -2.14 -15.06
CA ARG A 67 2.33 -1.87 -15.16
C ARG A 67 3.08 -2.34 -13.92
N LEU A 68 2.60 -2.00 -12.73
CA LEU A 68 3.15 -2.47 -11.45
C LEU A 68 3.22 -4.00 -11.41
N ARG A 69 2.11 -4.66 -11.77
CA ARG A 69 2.00 -6.11 -11.77
C ARG A 69 2.97 -6.76 -12.75
N ARG A 70 3.14 -6.17 -13.94
CA ARG A 70 4.10 -6.66 -14.94
C ARG A 70 5.52 -6.56 -14.41
N ARG A 71 5.89 -5.42 -13.81
CA ARG A 71 7.23 -5.20 -13.26
C ARG A 71 7.52 -6.10 -12.06
N SER A 72 6.55 -6.35 -11.19
CA SER A 72 6.72 -7.22 -10.01
C SER A 72 6.87 -8.70 -10.36
N LEU A 73 6.38 -9.12 -11.53
CA LEU A 73 6.50 -10.49 -12.05
C LEU A 73 7.70 -10.71 -13.00
N ASP A 74 8.48 -9.66 -13.29
CA ASP A 74 9.63 -9.78 -14.19
C ASP A 74 10.76 -10.60 -13.55
N GLN A 75 10.96 -11.81 -14.06
CA GLN A 75 11.99 -12.74 -13.59
C GLN A 75 13.41 -12.29 -13.93
N ASN A 76 13.58 -11.37 -14.88
CA ASN A 76 14.90 -10.84 -15.25
C ASN A 76 15.36 -9.73 -14.29
N ALA A 77 14.45 -9.16 -13.51
CA ALA A 77 14.72 -8.10 -12.55
C ALA A 77 13.99 -8.39 -11.22
N PRO A 78 14.33 -9.50 -10.53
CA PRO A 78 13.61 -9.93 -9.35
C PRO A 78 13.70 -8.89 -8.23
N LEU A 79 12.57 -8.67 -7.55
CA LEU A 79 12.48 -7.80 -6.38
C LEU A 79 12.90 -8.56 -5.12
N ASN A 80 13.61 -7.90 -4.21
CA ASN A 80 13.79 -8.42 -2.85
C ASN A 80 12.48 -8.33 -2.03
N GLU A 81 12.45 -8.86 -0.81
CA GLU A 81 11.22 -8.89 0.00
C GLU A 81 10.66 -7.49 0.30
N GLU A 82 11.51 -6.52 0.67
CA GLU A 82 11.09 -5.13 0.94
C GLU A 82 10.52 -4.45 -0.31
N GLN A 83 11.19 -4.63 -1.46
CA GLN A 83 10.74 -4.13 -2.76
C GLN A 83 9.43 -4.79 -3.19
N ALA A 84 9.24 -6.08 -2.95
CA ALA A 84 7.97 -6.75 -3.24
C ALA A 84 6.83 -6.20 -2.38
N LEU A 85 7.09 -5.84 -1.12
CA LEU A 85 6.11 -5.18 -0.25
C LEU A 85 5.82 -3.74 -0.72
N LEU A 86 6.85 -2.99 -1.16
CA LEU A 86 6.67 -1.66 -1.78
C LEU A 86 5.76 -1.75 -3.01
N PHE A 87 6.02 -2.68 -3.93
CA PHE A 87 5.18 -2.92 -5.10
C PHE A 87 3.76 -3.34 -4.72
N THR A 88 3.61 -4.15 -3.66
CA THR A 88 2.30 -4.51 -3.14
C THR A 88 1.55 -3.27 -2.61
N LEU A 89 2.20 -2.37 -1.88
CA LEU A 89 1.60 -1.11 -1.45
C LEU A 89 1.15 -0.25 -2.65
N ALA A 90 2.02 -0.13 -3.66
CA ALA A 90 1.70 0.62 -4.88
C ALA A 90 0.51 0.02 -5.65
N GLU A 91 0.44 -1.31 -5.76
CA GLU A 91 -0.71 -2.01 -6.33
C GLU A 91 -2.00 -1.69 -5.56
N LEU A 92 -1.96 -1.69 -4.22
CA LEU A 92 -3.12 -1.36 -3.40
C LEU A 92 -3.55 0.10 -3.57
N VAL A 93 -2.63 1.05 -3.66
CA VAL A 93 -2.94 2.47 -3.95
C VAL A 93 -3.66 2.61 -5.28
N ALA A 94 -3.17 1.95 -6.33
CA ALA A 94 -3.82 1.94 -7.64
C ALA A 94 -5.24 1.36 -7.59
N LYS A 95 -5.44 0.26 -6.84
CA LYS A 95 -6.78 -0.32 -6.65
C LYS A 95 -7.73 0.61 -5.91
N VAL A 96 -7.26 1.27 -4.85
CA VAL A 96 -8.07 2.22 -4.08
C VAL A 96 -8.46 3.41 -4.95
N ALA A 97 -7.53 3.98 -5.74
CA ALA A 97 -7.83 5.06 -6.69
C ALA A 97 -8.86 4.63 -7.76
N HIS A 98 -8.68 3.46 -8.37
CA HIS A 98 -9.62 2.91 -9.37
C HIS A 98 -11.04 2.75 -8.79
N ASN A 99 -11.13 2.20 -7.58
CA ASN A 99 -12.42 2.01 -6.91
C ASN A 99 -13.06 3.35 -6.52
N ALA A 100 -12.27 4.32 -6.06
CA ALA A 100 -12.74 5.66 -5.73
C ALA A 100 -13.28 6.42 -6.96
N ALA A 101 -12.71 6.17 -8.15
CA ALA A 101 -13.22 6.71 -9.41
C ALA A 101 -14.54 6.06 -9.89
N GLY A 102 -15.04 5.02 -9.21
CA GLY A 102 -16.26 4.32 -9.62
C GLY A 102 -16.12 3.51 -10.92
N MET A 103 -14.90 3.21 -11.34
CA MET A 103 -14.60 2.52 -12.60
C MET A 103 -14.99 1.04 -12.54
N ARG A 104 -15.36 0.47 -13.69
CA ARG A 104 -15.77 -0.95 -13.82
C ARG A 104 -14.83 -1.78 -14.70
N PRO A 105 -14.64 -3.07 -14.38
CA PRO A 105 -15.05 -3.72 -13.13
C PRO A 105 -14.25 -3.16 -11.93
N PRO A 106 -14.86 -3.07 -10.73
CA PRO A 106 -14.12 -2.67 -9.54
C PRO A 106 -13.09 -3.74 -9.16
N PHE A 107 -12.03 -3.33 -8.48
CA PHE A 107 -11.16 -4.25 -7.74
C PHE A 107 -11.81 -4.65 -6.42
N ASP A 108 -11.21 -5.62 -5.74
CA ASP A 108 -11.67 -6.12 -4.44
C ASP A 108 -11.88 -4.97 -3.45
N HIS A 109 -13.03 -4.98 -2.77
CA HIS A 109 -13.44 -3.90 -1.86
C HIS A 109 -12.48 -3.75 -0.66
N ASP A 110 -11.76 -4.81 -0.32
CA ASP A 110 -10.85 -4.87 0.82
C ASP A 110 -9.42 -4.44 0.47
N SER A 111 -9.17 -3.99 -0.78
CA SER A 111 -7.85 -3.53 -1.21
C SER A 111 -7.28 -2.47 -0.26
N GLY A 112 -8.11 -1.54 0.20
CA GLY A 112 -7.70 -0.53 1.19
C GLY A 112 -7.34 -1.11 2.56
N TRP A 113 -8.01 -2.17 2.99
CA TRP A 113 -7.79 -2.81 4.30
C TRP A 113 -6.41 -3.47 4.37
N ARG A 114 -5.91 -3.94 3.21
CA ARG A 114 -4.63 -4.64 3.09
C ARG A 114 -3.42 -3.72 3.19
N ILE A 115 -3.58 -2.39 3.11
CA ILE A 115 -2.47 -1.44 3.19
C ILE A 115 -1.77 -1.55 4.55
N TRP A 116 -2.55 -1.61 5.63
CA TRP A 116 -2.01 -1.68 6.99
C TRP A 116 -1.16 -2.94 7.23
N PRO A 117 -1.64 -4.19 7.01
CA PRO A 117 -0.83 -5.37 7.25
C PRO A 117 0.41 -5.46 6.34
N VAL A 118 0.35 -4.95 5.11
CA VAL A 118 1.52 -4.91 4.22
C VAL A 118 2.57 -3.92 4.73
N ALA A 119 2.16 -2.71 5.10
CA ALA A 119 3.07 -1.71 5.67
C ALA A 119 3.65 -2.16 7.03
N HIS A 120 2.83 -2.79 7.87
CA HIS A 120 3.31 -3.36 9.14
C HIS A 120 4.33 -4.49 8.92
N ARG A 121 4.11 -5.35 7.92
CA ARG A 121 5.09 -6.37 7.55
C ARG A 121 6.41 -5.72 7.12
N LEU A 122 6.35 -4.64 6.33
CA LEU A 122 7.54 -3.91 5.92
C LEU A 122 8.30 -3.31 7.12
N ILE A 123 7.61 -2.69 8.07
CA ILE A 123 8.19 -2.22 9.34
C ILE A 123 8.90 -3.37 10.07
N SER A 124 8.29 -4.55 10.10
CA SER A 124 8.79 -5.69 10.87
C SER A 124 10.02 -6.37 10.27
N ILE A 125 10.30 -6.19 8.98
CA ILE A 125 11.44 -6.84 8.31
C ILE A 125 12.58 -5.90 7.97
N THR A 126 12.34 -4.59 7.97
CA THR A 126 13.37 -3.61 7.60
C THR A 126 14.25 -3.26 8.79
N ASP A 127 15.55 -3.15 8.54
CA ASP A 127 16.53 -2.68 9.52
C ASP A 127 16.71 -1.15 9.50
N ASN A 128 16.03 -0.44 8.58
CA ASN A 128 16.14 1.01 8.44
C ASN A 128 15.22 1.73 9.46
N PRO A 129 15.77 2.40 10.50
CA PRO A 129 14.96 3.07 11.52
C PRO A 129 14.18 4.28 10.97
N GLU A 130 14.69 4.95 9.94
CA GLU A 130 14.00 6.07 9.30
C GLU A 130 12.75 5.57 8.58
N LEU A 131 12.86 4.50 7.80
CA LEU A 131 11.73 3.85 7.15
C LEU A 131 10.68 3.36 8.17
N GLN A 132 11.11 2.74 9.28
CA GLN A 132 10.19 2.32 10.35
C GLN A 132 9.43 3.51 10.93
N CYS A 133 10.13 4.62 11.20
CA CYS A 133 9.52 5.84 11.75
C CYS A 133 8.53 6.48 10.77
N GLU A 134 8.90 6.64 9.50
CA GLU A 134 8.04 7.22 8.47
C GLU A 134 6.77 6.39 8.25
N LEU A 135 6.90 5.06 8.15
CA LEU A 135 5.76 4.16 7.97
C LEU A 135 4.83 4.16 9.19
N THR A 136 5.38 4.11 10.40
CA THR A 136 4.59 4.16 11.64
C THR A 136 3.82 5.47 11.73
N THR A 137 4.47 6.58 11.37
CA THR A 137 3.83 7.90 11.34
C THR A 137 2.70 7.95 10.29
N ALA A 138 2.94 7.43 9.08
CA ALA A 138 1.94 7.41 8.01
C ALA A 138 0.74 6.49 8.31
N LEU A 139 0.96 5.39 9.02
CA LEU A 139 -0.11 4.47 9.45
C LEU A 139 -0.93 5.01 10.63
N GLY A 140 -0.35 5.90 11.43
CA GLY A 140 -0.86 6.30 12.73
C GLY A 140 -0.69 5.22 13.79
N GLU A 141 -1.24 5.44 14.99
CA GLU A 141 -1.06 4.56 16.17
C GLU A 141 -1.32 3.07 15.86
N GLY A 142 -0.61 2.12 16.49
CA GLY A 142 -0.89 0.69 16.32
C GLY A 142 -2.18 0.24 17.02
N PRO A 143 -2.58 -1.04 16.93
CA PRO A 143 -3.36 -1.64 18.01
C PRO A 143 -2.54 -1.56 19.29
N GLU A 144 -3.06 -0.90 20.33
CA GLU A 144 -2.43 -0.96 21.65
C GLU A 144 -2.39 -2.42 22.09
N ASP A 145 -1.22 -2.88 22.55
CA ASP A 145 -1.10 -4.14 23.26
C ASP A 145 -1.80 -3.98 24.63
N SER A 146 -3.13 -4.13 24.62
CA SER A 146 -3.93 -4.33 25.84
C SER A 146 -3.92 -5.79 26.26
#